data_AF-A8WU18-F1
#
_entry.id   AF-A8WU18-F1
#
_cell.length_a   1.000
_cell.length_b   1.000
_cell.length_c   1.000
_cell.angle_alpha   90.00
_cell.angle_beta   90.00
_cell.angle_gamma   90.00
#
_symmetry.space_group_name_H-M   'P 1'
#
loop_
_entity.id
_entity.type
_entity.pdbx_description
1 polymer ?
#
loop_
_entity_poly.entity_id
_entity_poly.type
_entity_poly.pdbx_seq_one_letter_code
_entity_poly.pdbx_strand_id
1 'polypeptide(L)'
;MNSKLFVVVTVFLFVLLVNAKSGSEESTSAEMKEAIDALLHQHTKHNRRSCGAGAVFKIMELCPNLCTISDDNIYEDMCKGHLSDYAIIKRCCP
;
A
#
# COMPACT_ATOMS: atom_id res chain seq x y z
N MET A 1 43.24 11.35 8.12
CA MET A 1 42.12 12.01 8.83
C MET A 1 42.41 11.98 10.33
N ASN A 2 42.42 13.13 10.99
CA ASN A 2 42.86 13.27 12.38
C ASN A 2 41.85 12.62 13.33
N SER A 3 42.23 11.53 14.01
CA SER A 3 41.34 10.79 14.94
C SER A 3 40.70 11.69 16.00
N LYS A 4 41.40 12.77 16.39
CA LYS A 4 40.90 13.81 17.30
C LYS A 4 39.66 14.54 16.76
N LEU A 5 39.59 14.76 15.45
CA LEU A 5 38.44 15.44 14.81
C LEU A 5 37.20 14.54 14.80
N PHE A 6 37.38 13.23 14.64
CA PHE A 6 36.26 12.27 14.64
C PHE A 6 35.56 12.21 16.00
N VAL A 7 36.33 12.18 17.09
CA VAL A 7 35.78 12.15 18.47
C VAL A 7 35.00 13.42 18.81
N VAL A 8 35.47 14.59 18.36
CA VAL A 8 34.77 15.86 18.62
C VAL A 8 33.44 15.91 17.88
N VAL A 9 33.40 15.46 16.62
CA VAL A 9 32.18 15.43 15.81
C VAL A 9 31.15 14.46 16.40
N THR A 10 31.58 13.28 16.85
CA THR A 10 30.65 12.30 17.43
C THR A 10 30.08 12.78 18.77
N VAL A 11 30.88 13.36 19.65
CA VAL A 11 30.39 13.93 20.92
C VAL A 11 29.42 15.08 20.67
N PHE A 12 29.72 15.97 19.73
CA PHE A 12 28.83 17.08 19.39
C PHE A 12 27.48 16.60 18.84
N LEU A 13 27.48 15.58 17.97
CA LEU A 13 26.27 14.91 17.48
C LEU A 13 25.44 14.30 18.60
N PHE A 14 26.08 13.63 19.57
CA PHE A 14 25.38 13.05 20.73
C PHE A 14 24.73 14.14 21.59
N VAL A 15 25.43 15.25 21.84
CA VAL A 15 24.88 16.39 22.59
C VAL A 15 23.69 17.01 21.85
N LEU A 16 23.76 17.15 20.52
CA LEU A 16 22.62 17.62 19.71
C LEU A 16 21.43 16.66 19.77
N LEU A 17 21.66 15.35 19.68
CA LEU A 17 20.61 14.34 19.77
C LEU A 17 19.93 14.34 21.15
N VAL A 18 20.69 14.47 22.22
CA VAL A 18 20.16 14.52 23.59
C VAL A 18 19.36 15.82 23.83
N ASN A 19 19.84 16.96 23.34
CA ASN A 19 19.08 18.22 23.46
C ASN A 19 17.84 18.24 22.55
N ALA A 20 17.87 17.60 21.37
CA ALA A 20 16.70 17.45 20.51
C ALA A 20 15.63 16.54 21.12
N LYS A 21 16.03 15.55 21.94
CA LYS A 21 15.12 14.66 22.68
C LYS A 21 14.30 15.42 23.72
N SER A 22 14.87 16.43 24.37
CA SER A 22 14.19 17.23 25.41
C SER A 22 13.19 18.26 24.88
N GLY A 23 13.04 18.42 23.56
CA GLY A 23 12.10 19.35 22.94
C GLY A 23 10.86 18.71 22.31
N SER A 24 10.62 17.41 22.52
CA SER A 24 9.51 16.69 21.85
C SER A 24 8.91 15.60 22.72
N GLU A 25 8.65 15.90 23.99
CA GLU A 25 7.87 15.06 24.89
C GLU A 25 6.90 15.92 25.71
N GLU A 26 6.06 16.74 25.07
CA GLU A 26 4.84 17.23 25.73
C GLU A 26 3.73 17.53 24.70
N SER A 27 2.60 16.83 24.86
CA SER A 27 1.30 17.16 24.27
C SER A 27 1.06 16.88 22.77
N THR A 28 1.03 15.61 22.34
CA THR A 28 0.26 15.20 21.13
C THR A 28 -0.02 13.69 20.99
N SER A 29 -0.03 12.91 22.08
CA SER A 29 -0.23 11.45 21.96
C SER A 29 -1.68 11.01 21.74
N ALA A 30 -2.66 11.86 22.08
CA ALA A 30 -4.09 11.57 21.89
C ALA A 30 -4.57 11.88 20.46
N GLU A 31 -4.24 13.07 19.94
CA GLU A 31 -4.65 13.49 18.59
C GLU A 31 -3.86 12.75 17.49
N MET A 32 -2.59 12.43 17.74
CA MET A 32 -1.77 11.66 16.79
C MET A 32 -2.21 10.20 16.72
N LYS A 33 -2.77 9.64 17.80
CA LYS A 33 -3.37 8.30 17.76
C LYS A 33 -4.60 8.25 16.86
N GLU A 34 -5.43 9.29 16.88
CA GLU A 34 -6.61 9.36 16.01
C GLU A 34 -6.22 9.55 14.54
N ALA A 35 -5.20 10.38 14.26
CA ALA A 35 -4.66 10.53 12.91
C ALA A 35 -3.96 9.25 12.40
N ILE A 36 -3.23 8.55 13.28
CA ILE A 36 -2.60 7.26 12.94
C ILE A 36 -3.65 6.18 12.76
N ASP A 37 -4.72 6.15 13.57
CA ASP A 37 -5.79 5.15 13.46
C ASP A 37 -6.63 5.38 12.20
N ALA A 38 -6.87 6.64 11.82
CA ALA A 38 -7.48 7.01 10.54
C ALA A 38 -6.60 6.61 9.34
N LEU A 39 -5.28 6.81 9.42
CA LEU A 39 -4.33 6.37 8.39
C LEU A 39 -4.21 4.83 8.34
N LEU A 40 -4.26 4.15 9.49
CA LEU A 40 -4.22 2.68 9.54
C LEU A 40 -5.50 2.07 8.96
N HIS A 41 -6.67 2.63 9.27
CA HIS A 41 -7.96 2.17 8.72
C HIS A 41 -8.09 2.45 7.21
N GLN A 42 -7.36 3.43 6.68
CA GLN A 42 -7.32 3.66 5.22
C GLN A 42 -6.46 2.61 4.49
N HIS A 43 -5.48 2.00 5.17
CA HIS A 43 -4.55 1.02 4.59
C HIS A 43 -4.91 -0.45 4.80
N THR A 44 -5.96 -0.79 5.58
CA THR A 44 -6.44 -2.17 5.73
C THR A 44 -7.24 -2.69 4.53
N LYS A 45 -7.29 -1.95 3.41
CA LYS A 45 -7.82 -2.44 2.13
C LYS A 45 -6.82 -3.28 1.33
N HIS A 46 -5.80 -3.85 1.97
CA HIS A 46 -4.90 -4.82 1.35
C HIS A 46 -5.08 -6.22 1.95
N ASN A 47 -5.93 -7.04 1.32
CA ASN A 47 -5.60 -8.46 1.09
C ASN A 47 -6.51 -9.14 0.05
N ARG A 48 -6.45 -8.72 -1.22
CA ARG A 48 -6.81 -9.59 -2.35
C ARG A 48 -5.60 -9.87 -3.24
N ARG A 49 -4.48 -10.27 -2.64
CA ARG A 49 -3.28 -10.68 -3.39
C ARG A 49 -3.50 -11.95 -4.24
N SER A 50 -4.53 -12.75 -3.95
CA SER A 50 -4.82 -13.99 -4.70
C SER A 50 -5.79 -13.81 -5.87
N CYS A 51 -6.56 -12.72 -5.90
CA CYS A 51 -7.63 -12.61 -6.88
C CYS A 51 -7.12 -12.21 -8.27
N GLY A 52 -6.13 -11.32 -8.37
CA GLY A 52 -5.65 -10.84 -9.68
C GLY A 52 -5.23 -11.98 -10.60
N ALA A 53 -4.45 -12.95 -10.10
CA ALA A 53 -4.05 -14.12 -10.86
C ALA A 53 -5.26 -15.00 -11.25
N GLY A 54 -6.17 -15.28 -10.30
CA GLY A 54 -7.37 -16.09 -10.56
C GLY A 54 -8.33 -15.44 -11.56
N ALA A 55 -8.44 -14.11 -11.54
CA ALA A 55 -9.24 -13.36 -12.50
C ALA A 55 -8.62 -13.43 -13.91
N VAL A 56 -7.30 -13.30 -14.02
CA VAL A 56 -6.60 -13.47 -15.32
C VAL A 56 -6.78 -14.89 -15.86
N PHE A 57 -6.61 -15.93 -15.04
CA PHE A 57 -6.85 -17.31 -15.47
C PHE A 57 -8.29 -17.54 -15.92
N LYS A 58 -9.27 -17.02 -15.17
CA LYS A 58 -10.68 -17.16 -15.51
C LYS A 58 -11.04 -16.42 -16.80
N ILE A 59 -10.48 -15.24 -17.04
CA ILE A 59 -10.63 -14.54 -18.31
C ILE A 59 -10.02 -15.37 -19.44
N MET A 60 -8.82 -15.91 -19.25
CA MET A 60 -8.16 -16.73 -20.28
C MET A 60 -8.96 -17.99 -20.63
N GLU A 61 -9.63 -18.60 -19.65
CA GLU A 61 -10.52 -19.76 -19.85
C GLU A 61 -11.78 -19.40 -20.65
N LEU A 62 -12.43 -18.27 -20.31
CA LEU A 62 -13.64 -17.81 -20.98
C LEU A 62 -13.36 -17.18 -22.35
N CYS A 63 -12.17 -16.59 -22.52
CA CYS A 63 -11.75 -15.79 -23.66
C CYS A 63 -10.35 -16.21 -24.14
N PRO A 64 -10.25 -17.28 -24.96
CA PRO A 64 -8.97 -17.78 -25.43
C PRO A 64 -8.23 -16.81 -26.37
N ASN A 65 -8.93 -15.85 -26.98
CA ASN A 65 -8.38 -14.91 -27.96
C ASN A 65 -7.91 -13.56 -27.36
N LEU A 66 -7.68 -13.51 -26.04
CA LEU A 66 -7.31 -12.32 -25.28
C LEU A 66 -8.44 -11.29 -25.19
N CYS A 67 -8.55 -10.62 -24.05
CA CYS A 67 -9.54 -9.56 -23.81
C CYS A 67 -9.30 -8.39 -24.78
N THR A 68 -10.22 -8.12 -25.70
CA THR A 68 -10.07 -7.04 -26.69
C THR A 68 -10.50 -5.67 -26.16
N ILE A 69 -11.23 -5.64 -25.04
CA ILE A 69 -11.78 -4.42 -24.45
C ILE A 69 -11.04 -4.13 -23.15
N SER A 70 -10.46 -2.93 -23.06
CA SER A 70 -9.86 -2.40 -21.82
C SER A 70 -10.97 -1.90 -20.90
N ASP A 71 -11.57 -2.81 -20.15
CA ASP A 71 -12.36 -2.44 -18.97
C ASP A 71 -11.42 -2.45 -17.76
N ASP A 72 -10.97 -1.26 -17.35
CA ASP A 72 -10.01 -1.09 -16.27
C ASP A 72 -10.52 -1.62 -14.92
N ASN A 73 -11.84 -1.78 -14.77
CA ASN A 73 -12.48 -2.23 -13.53
C ASN A 73 -12.89 -3.71 -13.56
N ILE A 74 -12.72 -4.43 -14.68
CA ILE A 74 -13.17 -5.82 -14.81
C ILE A 74 -12.52 -6.72 -13.76
N TYR A 75 -11.22 -6.54 -13.51
CA TYR A 75 -10.49 -7.30 -12.50
C TYR A 75 -10.99 -6.98 -11.09
N GLU A 76 -11.31 -5.72 -10.80
CA GLU A 76 -11.84 -5.33 -9.49
C GLU A 76 -13.24 -5.92 -9.25
N ASP A 77 -14.12 -5.88 -10.26
CA ASP A 77 -15.47 -6.43 -10.18
C ASP A 77 -15.48 -7.96 -10.09
N MET A 78 -14.63 -8.62 -10.88
CA MET A 78 -14.39 -10.07 -10.77
C MET A 78 -13.89 -10.42 -9.38
N CYS A 79 -12.99 -9.60 -8.84
CA CYS A 79 -12.48 -9.82 -7.50
C CYS A 79 -13.51 -9.63 -6.43
N LYS A 80 -14.41 -8.66 -6.56
CA LYS A 80 -15.54 -8.46 -5.64
C LYS A 80 -16.57 -9.59 -5.72
N GLY A 81 -16.55 -10.44 -6.75
CA GLY A 81 -17.52 -11.51 -6.94
C GLY A 81 -18.86 -11.03 -7.50
N HIS A 82 -18.90 -9.82 -8.06
CA HIS A 82 -20.12 -9.23 -8.63
C HIS A 82 -20.28 -9.54 -10.13
N LEU A 83 -19.34 -10.30 -10.72
CA LEU A 83 -19.33 -10.62 -12.15
C LEU A 83 -19.58 -12.11 -12.39
N SER A 84 -20.59 -12.41 -13.21
CA SER A 84 -20.85 -13.75 -13.73
C SER A 84 -20.04 -14.01 -15.00
N ASP A 85 -19.86 -15.29 -15.35
CA ASP A 85 -19.09 -15.73 -16.52
C ASP A 85 -19.64 -15.10 -17.82
N TYR A 86 -20.98 -15.02 -17.94
CA TYR A 86 -21.64 -14.35 -19.06
C TYR A 86 -21.33 -12.84 -19.12
N ALA A 87 -21.29 -12.17 -17.97
CA ALA A 87 -20.96 -10.75 -17.91
C ALA A 87 -19.47 -10.50 -18.25
N ILE A 88 -18.57 -11.41 -17.84
CA ILE A 88 -17.16 -11.37 -18.22
C ILE A 88 -17.02 -11.49 -19.74
N ILE A 89 -17.66 -12.48 -20.36
CA ILE A 89 -17.62 -12.69 -21.82
C ILE A 89 -18.14 -11.43 -22.53
N LYS A 90 -19.32 -10.92 -22.17
CA LYS A 90 -19.91 -9.75 -22.83
C LYS A 90 -19.04 -8.49 -22.73
N ARG A 91 -18.31 -8.30 -21.63
CA ARG A 91 -17.45 -7.12 -21.43
C ARG A 91 -16.08 -7.27 -22.08
N CYS A 92 -15.53 -8.47 -22.08
CA CYS A 92 -14.14 -8.74 -22.46
C CYS A 92 -14.01 -9.21 -23.92
N CYS A 93 -15.00 -9.98 -24.38
CA CYS A 93 -15.03 -10.71 -25.65
C CYS A 93 -16.47 -10.78 -26.22
N PRO A 94 -17.11 -9.64 -26.50
CA PRO A 94 -18.44 -9.61 -27.11
C PRO A 94 -18.49 -10.24 -28.51
#